data_AF-A0AAD4M604-F1
#
_entry.id   AF-A0AAD4M604-F1
#
_cell.length_a   1.000
_cell.length_b   1.000
_cell.length_c   1.000
_cell.angle_alpha   90.00
_cell.angle_beta   90.00
_cell.angle_gamma   90.00
#
_symmetry.space_group_name_H-M   'P 1'
#
loop_
_entity.id
_entity.type
_entity.pdbx_description
1 polymer ?
#
loop_
_entity_poly.entity_id
_entity_poly.type
_entity_poly.pdbx_seq_one_letter_code
_entity_poly.pdbx_strand_id
1 'polypeptide(L)'
;MPVVSRIPGGYVQPPAILSDEIADISLGAPASNELVRDLHCPICGTRFNRPRDKRRHLLLYLSHWIYCQHPDCAWTGDRPDAFKTHWKTVHSFNLKLYKGSTIYDPYPLVDQIVENCTRLEKMQEYAASLVGKKALALGKWGVWKDSSKRRNQRG
;
A
#
# COMPACT_ATOMS: atom_id res chain seq x y z
N MET A 1 -51.75 23.79 22.37
CA MET A 1 -51.29 24.77 21.35
C MET A 1 -49.90 25.21 21.76
N PRO A 2 -48.87 25.28 20.89
CA PRO A 2 -48.78 24.95 19.45
C PRO A 2 -47.82 23.74 19.22
N VAL A 3 -47.95 22.86 18.22
CA VAL A 3 -47.80 22.98 16.75
C VAL A 3 -46.51 23.68 16.36
N VAL A 4 -45.63 23.00 15.60
CA VAL A 4 -45.12 23.42 14.27
C VAL A 4 -44.16 22.35 13.72
N SER A 5 -44.56 21.80 12.56
CA SER A 5 -43.85 21.39 11.32
C SER A 5 -42.50 20.66 11.38
N ARG A 6 -42.36 19.45 10.79
CA ARG A 6 -42.25 19.11 9.34
C ARG A 6 -41.22 19.97 8.58
N ILE A 7 -40.15 19.33 8.08
CA ILE A 7 -39.87 19.12 6.63
C ILE A 7 -38.74 18.06 6.49
N PRO A 8 -38.88 17.09 5.56
CA PRO A 8 -37.80 16.24 5.08
C PRO A 8 -37.09 16.90 3.88
N GLY A 9 -35.77 16.92 3.87
CA GLY A 9 -35.00 17.40 2.72
C GLY A 9 -33.67 16.66 2.69
N GLY A 10 -33.16 16.18 1.57
CA GLY A 10 -33.62 16.26 0.18
C GLY A 10 -32.49 15.59 -0.58
N TYR A 11 -32.81 14.50 -1.29
CA TYR A 11 -31.85 13.82 -2.15
C TYR A 11 -31.50 14.79 -3.28
N VAL A 12 -30.26 15.31 -3.29
CA VAL A 12 -29.78 16.10 -4.42
C VAL A 12 -29.50 15.12 -5.55
N GLN A 13 -30.41 15.05 -6.52
CA GLN A 13 -30.12 14.47 -7.83
C GLN A 13 -29.13 15.39 -8.56
N PRO A 14 -27.97 14.89 -9.01
CA PRO A 14 -27.24 15.54 -10.08
C PRO A 14 -28.01 15.37 -11.41
N PRO A 15 -27.91 16.38 -12.31
CA PRO A 15 -28.79 16.52 -13.47
C PRO A 15 -28.59 15.41 -14.50
N ALA A 16 -29.73 14.99 -15.08
CA ALA A 16 -29.78 14.26 -16.33
C ALA A 16 -29.25 15.16 -17.47
N ILE A 17 -28.14 14.76 -18.09
CA ILE A 17 -27.80 15.21 -19.44
C ILE A 17 -28.13 14.04 -20.36
N LEU A 18 -29.24 14.25 -21.07
CA LEU A 18 -29.77 13.44 -22.15
C LEU A 18 -28.93 13.70 -23.41
N SER A 19 -28.39 12.62 -23.99
CA SER A 19 -28.30 12.31 -25.44
C SER A 19 -27.59 13.30 -26.36
N ASP A 20 -26.84 12.93 -27.40
CA ASP A 20 -26.71 11.70 -28.18
C ASP A 20 -25.40 11.88 -29.00
N GLU A 21 -24.99 10.84 -29.72
CA GLU A 21 -23.89 10.82 -30.71
C GLU A 21 -22.46 10.59 -30.19
N ILE A 22 -22.14 9.34 -29.88
CA ILE A 22 -20.99 8.69 -30.52
C ILE A 22 -21.43 7.30 -30.98
N ALA A 23 -21.50 7.16 -32.31
CA ALA A 23 -21.73 5.90 -33.00
C ALA A 23 -20.66 4.85 -32.66
N ASP A 24 -21.16 3.64 -32.41
CA ASP A 24 -20.60 2.36 -32.87
C ASP A 24 -19.07 2.20 -32.84
N ILE A 25 -18.55 1.74 -31.70
CA ILE A 25 -17.33 0.92 -31.67
C ILE A 25 -17.60 -0.31 -30.80
N SER A 26 -18.07 -1.37 -31.46
CA SER A 26 -17.94 -2.73 -30.92
C SER A 26 -16.47 -3.09 -30.75
N LEU A 27 -15.91 -2.93 -29.54
CA LEU A 27 -14.72 -3.65 -29.09
C LEU A 27 -14.89 -4.04 -27.61
N GLY A 28 -14.81 -5.35 -27.36
CA GLY A 28 -15.27 -6.00 -26.14
C GLY A 28 -14.56 -5.62 -24.84
N ALA A 29 -15.31 -5.71 -23.75
CA ALA A 29 -14.77 -5.87 -22.40
C ALA A 29 -14.73 -7.37 -22.04
N PRO A 30 -13.82 -7.84 -21.15
CA PRO A 30 -13.11 -7.05 -20.14
C PRO A 30 -11.59 -7.26 -20.07
N ALA A 31 -10.83 -6.17 -20.02
CA ALA A 31 -9.38 -6.15 -19.77
C ALA A 31 -9.02 -6.37 -18.27
N SER A 32 -9.65 -7.32 -17.57
CA SER A 32 -9.46 -7.47 -16.11
C SER A 32 -8.82 -8.79 -15.64
N ASN A 33 -8.43 -9.71 -16.53
CA ASN A 33 -7.90 -11.02 -16.11
C ASN A 33 -6.52 -11.42 -16.65
N GLU A 34 -5.97 -10.73 -17.64
CA GLU A 34 -4.69 -11.13 -18.25
C GLU A 34 -3.45 -10.72 -17.42
N LEU A 35 -3.49 -9.53 -16.78
CA LEU A 35 -2.40 -9.05 -15.92
C LEU A 35 -2.20 -9.90 -14.66
N VAL A 36 -3.23 -10.65 -14.24
CA VAL A 36 -3.20 -11.55 -13.08
C VAL A 36 -2.45 -12.85 -13.40
N ARG A 37 -2.46 -13.29 -14.67
CA ARG A 37 -1.75 -14.50 -15.13
C ARG A 37 -0.31 -14.23 -15.52
N ASP A 38 0.02 -12.97 -15.83
CA ASP A 38 1.39 -12.62 -16.11
C ASP A 38 2.25 -12.74 -14.84
N LEU A 39 3.23 -13.64 -14.91
CA LEU A 39 4.19 -13.85 -13.83
C LEU A 39 5.41 -12.92 -13.96
N HIS A 40 5.43 -12.00 -14.92
CA HIS A 40 6.43 -10.95 -14.98
C HIS A 40 6.09 -9.78 -14.04
N CYS A 41 7.12 -9.18 -13.47
CA CYS A 41 6.99 -7.91 -12.77
C CYS A 41 6.71 -6.81 -13.78
N PRO A 42 5.64 -6.01 -13.62
CA PRO A 42 5.33 -4.92 -14.54
C PRO A 42 6.34 -3.75 -14.49
N ILE A 43 7.27 -3.75 -13.52
CA ILE A 43 8.22 -2.66 -13.29
C ILE A 43 9.60 -3.01 -13.87
N CYS A 44 10.14 -4.18 -13.53
CA CYS A 44 11.47 -4.60 -13.95
C CYS A 44 11.49 -5.79 -14.92
N GLY A 45 10.32 -6.31 -15.31
CA GLY A 45 10.21 -7.45 -16.22
C GLY A 45 10.66 -8.80 -15.63
N THR A 46 11.08 -8.88 -14.37
CA THR A 46 11.54 -10.13 -13.76
C THR A 46 10.43 -11.17 -13.77
N ARG A 47 10.73 -12.38 -14.28
CA ARG A 47 9.80 -13.51 -14.33
C ARG A 47 9.80 -14.28 -13.02
N PHE A 48 8.62 -14.65 -12.56
CA PHE A 48 8.41 -15.50 -11.38
C PHE A 48 7.75 -16.83 -11.75
N ASN A 49 7.87 -17.82 -10.87
CA ASN A 49 7.18 -19.11 -11.03
C ASN A 49 5.83 -19.15 -10.31
N ARG A 50 5.58 -18.21 -9.40
CA ARG A 50 4.38 -18.18 -8.55
C ARG A 50 3.88 -16.74 -8.38
N PRO A 51 2.55 -16.50 -8.43
CA PRO A 51 1.98 -15.16 -8.18
C PRO A 51 2.36 -14.58 -6.81
N ARG A 52 2.47 -15.43 -5.79
CA ARG A 52 2.91 -15.03 -4.45
C ARG A 52 4.34 -14.44 -4.45
N ASP A 53 5.23 -14.97 -5.27
CA ASP A 53 6.61 -14.48 -5.37
C ASP A 53 6.67 -13.14 -6.08
N LYS A 54 5.87 -12.96 -7.14
CA LYS A 54 5.68 -11.66 -7.80
C LYS A 54 5.14 -10.61 -6.81
N ARG A 55 4.06 -10.91 -6.08
CA ARG A 55 3.50 -9.98 -5.07
C ARG A 55 4.52 -9.61 -3.99
N ARG A 56 5.29 -10.59 -3.52
CA ARG A 56 6.38 -10.36 -2.55
C ARG A 56 7.49 -9.48 -3.14
N HIS A 57 7.84 -9.66 -4.41
CA HIS A 57 8.81 -8.82 -5.10
C HIS A 57 8.31 -7.36 -5.20
N LEU A 58 7.03 -7.14 -5.46
CA LEU A 58 6.46 -5.79 -5.56
C LEU A 58 6.56 -4.98 -4.25
N LEU A 59 6.61 -5.65 -3.10
CA LEU A 59 6.86 -4.99 -1.81
C LEU A 59 8.23 -4.28 -1.77
N LEU A 60 9.20 -4.71 -2.57
CA LEU A 60 10.53 -4.09 -2.61
C LEU A 60 10.48 -2.65 -3.11
N TYR A 61 9.52 -2.33 -3.98
CA TYR A 61 9.33 -0.98 -4.50
C TYR A 61 8.65 -0.05 -3.50
N LEU A 62 7.93 -0.58 -2.51
CA LEU A 62 7.24 0.22 -1.49
C LEU A 62 8.16 0.49 -0.31
N SER A 63 7.91 1.56 0.45
CA SER A 63 8.70 1.85 1.67
C SER A 63 8.58 0.76 2.74
N HIS A 64 9.38 0.83 3.81
CA HIS A 64 9.26 -0.10 4.93
C HIS A 64 7.87 -0.04 5.54
N TRP A 65 7.28 -1.19 5.85
CA TRP A 65 5.91 -1.30 6.37
C TRP A 65 5.84 -1.98 7.75
N ILE A 66 6.98 -2.41 8.28
CA ILE A 66 7.13 -2.97 9.63
C ILE A 66 8.13 -2.12 10.40
N TYR A 67 7.87 -1.90 11.69
CA TYR A 67 8.78 -1.22 12.60
C TYR A 67 8.98 -1.97 13.91
N CYS A 68 10.09 -1.70 14.60
CA CYS A 68 10.30 -2.18 15.95
C CYS A 68 9.62 -1.27 16.99
N GLN A 69 8.78 -1.90 17.82
CA GLN A 69 8.05 -1.23 18.91
C GLN A 69 8.94 -0.89 20.11
N HIS A 70 10.14 -1.45 20.22
CA HIS A 70 11.06 -1.10 21.29
C HIS A 70 11.40 0.41 21.21
N PRO A 71 11.32 1.16 22.33
CA PRO A 71 11.46 2.61 22.34
C PRO A 71 12.78 3.07 21.73
N ASP A 72 13.88 2.42 22.12
CA ASP A 72 15.23 2.77 21.65
C ASP A 72 15.65 2.07 20.35
N CYS A 73 14.71 1.41 19.65
CA CYS A 73 15.02 0.71 18.42
C CYS A 73 14.58 1.51 17.18
N ALA A 74 15.57 1.77 16.34
CA ALA A 74 15.42 2.42 15.04
C ALA A 74 14.97 1.48 13.91
N TRP A 75 14.93 0.17 14.16
CA TRP A 75 14.78 -0.83 13.11
C TRP A 75 13.43 -0.75 12.40
N THR A 76 13.47 -0.81 11.08
CA THR A 76 12.32 -0.93 10.17
C THR A 76 12.61 -1.98 9.11
N GLY A 77 11.57 -2.60 8.58
CA GLY A 77 11.69 -3.58 7.51
C GLY A 77 10.41 -3.81 6.73
N ASP A 78 10.47 -4.79 5.85
CA ASP A 78 9.42 -5.15 4.90
C ASP A 78 9.08 -6.65 4.92
N ARG A 79 9.66 -7.39 5.88
CA ARG A 79 9.38 -8.82 6.03
C ARG A 79 9.15 -9.24 7.49
N PRO A 80 8.08 -10.01 7.76
CA PRO A 80 7.79 -10.50 9.11
C PRO A 80 8.86 -11.44 9.69
N ASP A 81 9.53 -12.25 8.84
CA ASP A 81 10.63 -13.12 9.24
C ASP A 81 11.87 -12.30 9.64
N ALA A 82 12.22 -11.27 8.85
CA ALA A 82 13.29 -10.34 9.20
C ALA A 82 13.02 -9.63 10.54
N PHE A 83 11.77 -9.22 10.79
CA PHE A 83 11.36 -8.65 12.08
C PHE A 83 11.50 -9.65 13.23
N LYS A 84 11.05 -10.90 13.05
CA LYS A 84 11.19 -11.96 14.06
C LYS A 84 12.65 -12.21 14.41
N THR A 85 13.52 -12.28 13.40
CA THR A 85 14.96 -12.46 13.60
C THR A 85 15.54 -11.26 14.34
N HIS A 86 15.26 -10.03 13.88
CA HIS A 86 15.68 -8.80 14.55
C HIS A 86 15.27 -8.77 16.02
N TRP A 87 14.00 -9.06 16.32
CA TRP A 87 13.50 -9.05 17.69
C TRP A 87 14.22 -10.08 18.57
N LYS A 88 14.42 -11.30 18.05
CA LYS A 88 15.11 -12.36 18.77
C LYS A 88 16.58 -12.02 19.05
N THR A 89 17.27 -11.40 18.10
CA THR A 89 18.71 -11.13 18.23
C THR A 89 19.02 -9.85 18.99
N VAL A 90 18.16 -8.82 18.89
CA VAL A 90 18.42 -7.49 19.47
C VAL A 90 17.68 -7.27 20.80
N HIS A 91 16.47 -7.81 20.95
CA HIS A 91 15.60 -7.48 22.09
C HIS A 91 15.34 -8.66 23.05
N SER A 92 15.80 -9.88 22.72
CA SER A 92 15.92 -11.05 23.61
C SER A 92 14.77 -11.33 24.61
N PHE A 93 13.51 -11.03 24.25
CA PHE A 93 12.34 -11.35 25.08
C PHE A 93 11.17 -11.88 24.26
N ASN A 94 10.32 -12.68 24.91
CA ASN A 94 9.12 -13.33 24.37
C ASN A 94 8.39 -12.46 23.33
N LEU A 95 8.28 -12.98 22.11
CA LEU A 95 7.64 -12.39 20.93
C LEU A 95 6.13 -12.18 21.15
N LYS A 96 5.74 -11.23 22.01
CA LYS A 96 4.32 -10.87 22.21
C LYS A 96 3.81 -9.79 21.24
N LEU A 97 4.67 -9.19 20.41
CA LEU A 97 4.38 -7.90 19.78
C LEU A 97 4.57 -7.85 18.25
N TYR A 98 4.18 -8.89 17.50
CA TYR A 98 3.97 -8.68 16.05
C TYR A 98 2.72 -7.84 15.79
N LYS A 99 1.68 -7.99 16.62
CA LYS A 99 0.42 -7.26 16.48
C LYS A 99 0.66 -5.77 16.79
N GLY A 100 0.46 -4.90 15.79
CA GLY A 100 0.66 -3.45 15.92
C GLY A 100 2.03 -2.92 15.46
N SER A 101 2.95 -3.80 15.03
CA SER A 101 4.27 -3.44 14.48
C SER A 101 4.21 -3.05 13.00
N THR A 102 3.02 -3.05 12.42
CA THR A 102 2.77 -2.65 11.04
C THR A 102 2.55 -1.14 10.97
N ILE A 103 3.28 -0.47 10.08
CA ILE A 103 3.12 0.96 9.76
C ILE A 103 1.85 1.14 8.92
N TYR A 104 1.70 0.33 7.87
CA TYR A 104 0.54 0.26 6.99
C TYR A 104 0.46 -1.12 6.34
N ASP A 105 -0.72 -1.50 5.81
CA ASP A 105 -0.86 -2.71 5.01
C ASP A 105 -0.38 -2.45 3.57
N PRO A 106 0.70 -3.10 3.09
CA PRO A 106 1.23 -2.84 1.76
C PRO A 106 0.49 -3.59 0.65
N TYR A 107 -0.30 -4.63 0.96
CA TYR A 107 -0.92 -5.47 -0.07
C TYR A 107 -1.94 -4.74 -0.95
N PRO A 108 -2.79 -3.83 -0.43
CA PRO A 108 -3.66 -3.02 -1.28
C PRO A 108 -2.91 -2.16 -2.29
N LEU A 109 -1.69 -1.70 -1.96
CA LEU A 109 -0.84 -0.95 -2.90
C LEU A 109 -0.20 -1.88 -3.93
N VAL A 110 0.20 -3.09 -3.51
CA VAL A 110 0.70 -4.11 -4.44
C VAL A 110 -0.36 -4.53 -5.45
N ASP A 111 -1.60 -4.75 -5.00
CA ASP A 111 -2.70 -5.11 -5.89
C ASP A 111 -2.97 -3.97 -6.89
N GLN A 112 -2.95 -2.71 -6.45
CA GLN A 112 -3.01 -1.56 -7.35
C GLN A 112 -1.83 -1.48 -8.34
N ILE A 113 -0.62 -1.88 -7.95
CA ILE A 113 0.52 -1.94 -8.87
C ILE A 113 0.34 -3.05 -9.91
N VAL A 114 -0.21 -4.20 -9.51
CA VAL A 114 -0.49 -5.32 -10.42
C VAL A 114 -1.60 -4.95 -11.41
N GLU A 115 -2.64 -4.28 -10.95
CA GLU A 115 -3.79 -3.86 -11.76
C GLU A 115 -3.47 -2.63 -12.62
N ASN A 116 -2.62 -1.72 -12.13
CA ASN A 116 -2.45 -0.38 -12.68
C ASN A 116 -0.96 0.02 -12.75
N CYS A 117 -0.22 -0.73 -13.58
CA CYS A 117 1.23 -0.70 -13.77
C CYS A 117 1.84 0.70 -14.00
N THR A 118 1.04 1.72 -14.38
CA THR A 118 1.49 3.07 -14.73
C THR A 118 1.65 4.02 -13.53
N ARG A 119 1.35 3.57 -12.30
CA ARG A 119 1.29 4.47 -11.12
C ARG A 119 2.26 4.13 -9.99
N LEU A 120 3.37 3.45 -10.30
CA LEU A 120 4.35 3.06 -9.28
C LEU A 120 4.80 4.24 -8.41
N GLU A 121 5.21 5.34 -9.04
CA GLU A 121 5.70 6.53 -8.34
C GLU A 121 4.67 7.05 -7.33
N LYS A 122 3.40 7.14 -7.73
CA LYS A 122 2.31 7.55 -6.83
C LYS A 122 2.14 6.60 -5.65
N MET A 123 2.30 5.29 -5.86
CA MET A 123 2.23 4.30 -4.77
C MET A 123 3.44 4.39 -3.83
N GLN A 124 4.62 4.72 -4.37
CA GLN A 124 5.82 4.96 -3.58
C GLN A 124 5.72 6.22 -2.72
N GLU A 125 5.24 7.31 -3.29
CA GLU A 125 4.96 8.56 -2.58
C GLU A 125 3.91 8.35 -1.48
N TYR A 126 2.83 7.63 -1.81
CA TYR A 126 1.80 7.31 -0.83
C TYR A 126 2.34 6.45 0.31
N ALA A 127 3.11 5.41 0.01
CA ALA A 127 3.79 4.59 1.02
C ALA A 127 4.75 5.43 1.89
N ALA A 128 5.55 6.30 1.29
CA ALA A 128 6.45 7.19 2.01
C ALA A 128 5.69 8.16 2.93
N SER A 129 4.54 8.68 2.48
CA SER A 129 3.65 9.52 3.28
C SER A 129 3.11 8.78 4.50
N LEU A 130 2.70 7.52 4.35
CA LEU A 130 2.24 6.68 5.47
C LEU A 130 3.34 6.42 6.50
N VAL A 131 4.55 6.10 6.03
CA VAL A 131 5.73 5.96 6.90
C VAL A 131 5.99 7.26 7.65
N GLY A 132 5.94 8.40 6.96
CA GLY A 132 6.18 9.69 7.59
C GLY A 132 5.16 10.05 8.66
N LYS A 133 3.87 9.89 8.37
CA LYS A 133 2.79 10.11 9.35
C LYS A 133 2.96 9.22 10.58
N LYS A 134 3.29 7.95 10.38
CA LYS A 134 3.51 7.01 11.50
C LYS A 134 4.77 7.35 12.30
N ALA A 135 5.85 7.73 11.63
CA ALA A 135 7.09 8.15 12.28
C ALA A 135 6.87 9.40 13.14
N LEU A 136 6.11 10.38 12.65
CA LEU A 136 5.72 11.57 13.40
C LEU A 136 4.88 11.19 14.63
N ALA A 137 3.85 10.35 14.46
CA ALA A 137 3.02 9.89 15.57
C ALA A 137 3.79 9.12 16.66
N LEU A 138 4.90 8.47 16.30
CA LEU A 138 5.76 7.73 17.22
C LEU A 138 6.97 8.53 17.71
N GLY A 139 7.14 9.79 17.29
CA GLY A 139 8.33 10.58 17.61
C GLY A 139 9.63 10.06 16.97
N LYS A 140 9.55 9.15 15.99
CA LYS A 140 10.69 8.50 15.31
C LYS A 140 11.07 9.16 13.97
N TRP A 141 10.53 10.33 13.65
CA TRP A 141 10.75 11.01 12.37
C TRP A 141 12.23 11.23 12.02
N GLY A 142 13.04 11.69 12.97
CA GLY A 142 14.47 11.92 12.76
C GLY A 142 15.26 10.64 12.44
N VAL A 143 14.73 9.47 12.80
CA VAL A 143 15.37 8.17 12.59
C VAL A 143 14.93 7.55 11.26
N TRP A 144 13.64 7.67 10.92
CA TRP A 144 13.06 6.96 9.77
C TRP A 144 13.17 7.72 8.44
N LYS A 145 13.42 9.03 8.47
CA LYS A 145 13.51 9.86 7.26
C LYS A 145 14.63 9.42 6.30
N ASP A 146 15.74 8.86 6.83
CA ASP A 146 16.90 8.46 6.02
C ASP A 146 16.99 6.95 5.73
N SER A 147 16.27 6.11 6.48
CA SER A 147 16.25 4.65 6.27
C SER A 147 15.60 4.20 4.96
N SER A 148 14.82 5.08 4.31
CA SER A 148 14.23 4.85 2.99
C SER A 148 15.29 4.77 1.88
N LYS A 149 16.47 5.38 2.06
CA LYS A 149 17.52 5.47 1.04
C LYS A 149 18.40 4.22 0.93
N ARG A 150 18.41 3.34 1.93
CA ARG A 150 19.33 2.18 1.99
C ARG A 150 18.95 1.01 1.07
N ARG A 151 17.81 1.07 0.37
CA ARG A 151 17.29 -0.06 -0.41
C ARG A 151 17.79 -0.10 -1.86
N ASN A 152 18.30 1.01 -2.40
CA ASN A 152 18.76 1.11 -3.80
C ASN A 152 20.22 0.65 -4.04
N GLN A 153 20.89 0.00 -3.07
CA GLN A 153 22.31 -0.41 -3.19
C GLN A 153 22.54 -1.94 -3.16
N ARG A 154 21.51 -2.74 -3.46
CA ARG A 154 21.71 -4.17 -3.76
C ARG A 154 21.13 -4.48 -5.13
N GLY A 155 21.80 -3.94 -6.15
CA GLY A 155 21.81 -4.50 -7.51
C GLY A 155 22.83 -5.63 -7.56
#